data_AF-A0A4Y2M629-F1
#
_entry.id   AF-A0A4Y2M629-F1
#
_cell.length_a   1.000
_cell.length_b   1.000
_cell.length_c   1.000
_cell.angle_alpha   90.00
_cell.angle_beta   90.00
_cell.angle_gamma   90.00
#
_symmetry.space_group_name_H-M   'P 1'
#
loop_
_entity.id
_entity.type
_entity.pdbx_description
1 polymer ?
#
loop_
_entity_poly.entity_id
_entity_poly.type
_entity_poly.pdbx_seq_one_letter_code
_entity_poly.pdbx_strand_id
1 'polypeptide(L)'
;MVAEGEMHWNNYNCNNYGRKLYNFVSNVKGIRVTAPHSPTHLNLSSRDTVLDICVQKRIPFNSEIHVLNKLNSDHLPVTLAINTGSFAINSPELFFTNWENFRHLLNSKPLPPFQIKSNDDIESAVGTLGNIFKETLKEASKPKFSKPPERLPEFIRNKIRLRNYLRRIWQQTRDPHFHSEFQKITSGSGLP
;
A
#
# COMPACT_ATOMS: atom_id res chain seq x y z
N MET A 1 -14.95 -12.13 11.56
CA MET A 1 -16.03 -11.17 11.88
C MET A 1 -15.39 -9.80 11.89
N VAL A 2 -15.74 -8.94 10.93
CA VAL A 2 -15.16 -7.58 10.82
C VAL A 2 -15.93 -6.69 11.79
N ALA A 3 -15.22 -6.04 12.71
CA ALA A 3 -15.80 -5.09 13.65
C ALA A 3 -16.28 -3.83 12.90
N GLU A 4 -17.45 -3.92 12.26
CA GLU A 4 -18.15 -2.75 11.74
C GLU A 4 -18.83 -2.04 12.90
N GLY A 5 -18.42 -0.80 13.20
CA GLY A 5 -19.16 0.10 14.09
C GLY A 5 -18.65 0.28 15.51
N GLU A 6 -17.48 -0.23 15.89
CA GLU A 6 -16.95 0.03 17.23
C GLU A 6 -16.32 1.43 17.35
N MET A 7 -16.76 2.20 18.34
CA MET A 7 -16.26 3.56 18.66
C MET A 7 -14.74 3.63 18.86
N HIS A 8 -14.10 2.50 19.15
CA HIS A 8 -12.69 2.41 19.50
C HIS A 8 -11.83 1.63 18.49
N TRP A 9 -12.40 1.07 17.40
CA TRP A 9 -11.63 0.43 16.31
C TRP A 9 -10.53 -0.53 16.80
N ASN A 10 -10.91 -1.50 17.65
CA ASN A 10 -10.00 -2.46 18.30
C ASN A 10 -8.91 -1.85 19.21
N ASN A 11 -8.97 -0.56 19.49
CA ASN A 11 -8.13 0.07 20.49
C ASN A 11 -8.75 -0.09 21.88
N TYR A 12 -7.92 -0.12 22.93
CA TYR A 12 -8.37 -0.29 24.31
C TYR A 12 -9.24 0.89 24.78
N ASN A 13 -8.90 2.11 24.34
CA ASN A 13 -9.62 3.34 24.70
C ASN A 13 -9.85 4.22 23.47
N CYS A 14 -10.98 4.94 23.44
CA CYS A 14 -11.23 5.98 22.46
C CYS A 14 -10.93 7.36 23.05
N ASN A 15 -9.91 8.05 22.51
CA ASN A 15 -9.57 9.41 22.93
C ASN A 15 -10.50 10.45 22.27
N ASN A 16 -10.30 11.74 22.60
CA ASN A 16 -11.13 12.82 22.05
C ASN A 16 -11.04 12.94 20.53
N TYR A 17 -9.89 12.63 19.92
CA TYR A 17 -9.74 12.63 18.47
C TYR A 17 -10.44 11.45 17.81
N GLY A 18 -10.37 10.26 18.42
CA GLY A 18 -11.14 9.08 18.00
C GLY A 18 -12.64 9.36 18.02
N ARG A 19 -13.16 10.00 19.07
CA ARG A 19 -14.57 10.43 19.16
C ARG A 19 -14.95 11.41 18.05
N LYS A 20 -14.10 12.41 17.78
CA LYS A 20 -14.34 13.36 16.68
C LYS A 20 -14.39 12.66 15.33
N LEU A 21 -13.46 11.74 15.07
CA LEU A 21 -13.43 10.98 13.82
C LEU A 21 -14.64 10.04 13.71
N TYR A 22 -15.01 9.34 14.79
CA TYR A 22 -16.21 8.50 14.86
C TYR A 22 -17.48 9.29 14.55
N ASN A 23 -17.64 10.47 15.16
CA ASN A 23 -18.78 11.34 14.90
C ASN A 23 -18.81 11.81 13.44
N PHE A 24 -17.65 12.13 12.85
CA PHE A 24 -17.58 12.50 11.43
C PHE A 24 -18.01 11.34 10.53
N VAL A 25 -17.42 10.15 10.69
CA VAL A 25 -17.71 9.01 9.80
C VAL A 25 -19.14 8.50 9.94
N SER A 26 -19.71 8.56 11.15
CA SER A 26 -21.10 8.15 11.42
C SER A 26 -22.13 9.04 10.72
N ASN A 27 -21.78 10.30 10.44
CA ASN A 27 -22.66 11.27 9.78
C ASN A 27 -22.51 11.30 8.25
N VAL A 28 -21.55 10.56 7.67
CA VAL A 28 -21.30 10.57 6.22
C VAL A 28 -21.68 9.25 5.58
N LYS A 29 -22.70 9.28 4.71
CA LYS A 29 -23.17 8.08 4.00
C LYS A 29 -22.07 7.49 3.10
N GLY A 30 -21.95 6.17 3.16
CA GLY A 30 -21.04 5.39 2.33
C GLY A 30 -19.58 5.45 2.77
N ILE A 31 -19.29 5.87 4.01
CA ILE A 31 -17.98 5.67 4.63
C ILE A 31 -17.97 4.34 5.40
N ARG A 32 -16.90 3.58 5.24
CA ARG A 32 -16.56 2.41 6.06
C ARG A 32 -15.18 2.61 6.67
N VAL A 33 -15.04 2.28 7.95
CA VAL A 33 -13.74 2.25 8.63
C VAL A 33 -13.39 0.80 8.91
N THR A 34 -12.19 0.38 8.50
CA THR A 34 -11.67 -0.96 8.75
C THR A 34 -10.42 -0.84 9.62
N ALA A 35 -10.41 -1.55 10.75
CA ALA A 35 -9.31 -1.56 11.69
C ALA A 35 -8.69 -2.97 11.79
N PRO A 36 -7.36 -3.07 11.98
CA PRO A 36 -6.72 -4.36 12.18
C PRO A 36 -7.09 -4.95 13.54
N HIS A 37 -7.04 -6.28 13.62
CA HIS A 37 -7.35 -7.04 14.85
C HIS A 37 -6.18 -7.06 15.84
N SER A 38 -4.99 -6.64 15.41
CA SER A 38 -3.78 -6.55 16.23
C SER A 38 -3.28 -5.11 16.29
N PRO A 39 -2.54 -4.73 17.35
CA PRO A 39 -1.96 -3.40 17.46
C PRO A 39 -1.10 -3.01 16.26
N THR A 40 -1.12 -1.73 15.89
CA THR A 40 -0.28 -1.18 14.81
C THR A 40 0.84 -0.30 15.35
N HIS A 41 0.82 0.00 16.63
CA HIS A 41 1.85 0.76 17.31
C HIS A 41 2.22 0.05 18.61
N LEU A 42 3.48 -0.33 18.73
CA LEU A 42 4.02 -1.04 19.88
C LEU A 42 4.62 -0.06 20.88
N ASN A 43 4.11 -0.09 22.10
CA ASN A 43 4.58 0.74 23.19
C ASN A 43 5.47 -0.08 24.14
N LEU A 44 6.59 0.51 24.58
CA LEU A 44 7.47 -0.13 25.56
C LEU A 44 6.98 0.06 27.00
N SER A 45 6.44 1.24 27.29
CA SER A 45 6.06 1.66 28.66
C SER A 45 4.55 1.71 28.87
N SER A 46 3.76 1.38 27.85
CA SER A 46 2.30 1.41 27.89
C SER A 46 1.73 0.29 27.03
N ARG A 47 0.40 0.19 26.96
CA ARG A 47 -0.27 -0.82 26.14
C ARG A 47 -0.11 -0.51 24.66
N ASP A 48 0.03 -1.55 23.85
CA ASP A 48 0.06 -1.43 22.40
C ASP A 48 -1.29 -0.91 21.87
N THR A 49 -1.25 -0.11 20.81
CA THR A 49 -2.42 0.63 20.31
C THR A 49 -2.68 0.38 18.83
N VAL A 50 -3.95 0.46 18.43
CA VAL A 50 -4.36 0.51 17.02
C VAL A 50 -4.52 1.97 16.64
N LEU A 51 -3.58 2.47 15.83
CA LEU A 51 -3.57 3.86 15.34
C LEU A 51 -3.73 3.93 13.81
N ASP A 52 -3.27 2.90 13.11
CA ASP A 52 -3.30 2.82 11.65
C ASP A 52 -4.57 2.09 11.20
N ILE A 53 -5.56 2.87 10.75
CA ILE A 53 -6.87 2.41 10.29
C ILE A 53 -7.09 2.80 8.82
N CYS A 54 -7.99 2.09 8.14
CA CYS A 54 -8.39 2.42 6.78
C CYS A 54 -9.79 3.05 6.75
N VAL A 55 -9.90 4.26 6.19
CA VAL A 55 -11.18 4.91 5.92
C VAL A 55 -11.46 4.86 4.42
N GLN A 56 -12.60 4.29 4.04
CA GLN A 56 -12.99 4.08 2.66
C GLN A 56 -14.32 4.77 2.40
N LYS A 57 -14.45 5.44 1.24
CA LYS A 57 -15.70 6.07 0.82
C LYS A 57 -16.16 5.50 -0.51
N ARG A 58 -17.34 4.87 -0.53
CA ARG A 58 -17.99 4.31 -1.72
C ARG A 58 -17.09 3.34 -2.50
N ILE A 59 -16.28 2.55 -1.78
CA ILE A 59 -15.49 1.48 -2.38
C ILE A 59 -16.38 0.22 -2.43
N PRO A 60 -16.79 -0.25 -3.63
CA PRO A 60 -17.72 -1.37 -3.78
C PRO A 60 -17.05 -2.74 -3.60
N PHE A 61 -15.78 -2.76 -3.17
CA PHE A 61 -14.97 -3.95 -3.01
C PHE A 61 -14.82 -4.31 -1.53
N ASN A 62 -14.77 -5.61 -1.27
CA ASN A 62 -14.40 -6.12 0.04
C ASN A 62 -12.93 -5.79 0.30
N SER A 63 -12.60 -5.46 1.54
CA SER A 63 -11.23 -5.16 1.92
C SER A 63 -10.87 -5.69 3.28
N GLU A 64 -9.63 -6.13 3.42
CA GLU A 64 -9.07 -6.62 4.66
C GLU A 64 -7.81 -5.83 5.01
N ILE A 65 -7.63 -5.53 6.29
CA ILE A 65 -6.44 -4.87 6.80
C ILE A 65 -5.66 -5.85 7.68
N HIS A 66 -4.38 -6.01 7.38
CA HIS A 66 -3.48 -6.95 8.04
C HIS A 66 -2.27 -6.20 8.59
N VAL A 67 -1.89 -6.47 9.83
CA VAL A 67 -0.66 -5.93 10.41
C VAL A 67 0.50 -6.84 10.06
N LEU A 68 1.58 -6.25 9.58
CA LEU A 68 2.82 -6.93 9.30
C LEU A 68 3.83 -6.64 10.41
N ASN A 69 4.35 -7.69 11.03
CA ASN A 69 5.50 -7.56 11.90
C ASN A 69 6.80 -7.52 11.08
N LYS A 70 6.98 -6.40 10.36
CA LYS A 70 8.10 -6.08 9.47
C LYS A 70 8.57 -4.65 9.75
N LEU A 71 9.81 -4.34 9.34
CA LEU A 71 10.48 -3.04 9.54
C LEU A 71 10.90 -2.77 10.99
N ASN A 72 11.62 -1.67 11.18
CA ASN A 72 12.30 -1.31 12.42
C ASN A 72 11.65 -0.14 13.18
N SER A 73 10.38 0.19 12.90
CA SER A 73 9.64 1.23 13.64
C SER A 73 8.84 0.62 14.81
N ASP A 74 8.54 1.46 15.79
CA ASP A 74 7.46 1.26 16.76
C ASP A 74 6.07 1.09 16.10
N HIS A 75 5.85 1.75 14.95
CA HIS A 75 4.75 1.46 14.04
C HIS A 75 4.99 0.16 13.26
N LEU A 76 4.02 -0.75 13.35
CA LEU A 76 3.94 -1.95 12.53
C LEU A 76 3.24 -1.61 11.21
N PRO A 77 3.85 -1.91 10.06
CA PRO A 77 3.24 -1.69 8.76
C PRO A 77 1.89 -2.40 8.66
N VAL A 78 0.93 -1.74 8.01
CA VAL A 78 -0.36 -2.33 7.68
C VAL A 78 -0.48 -2.51 6.18
N THR A 79 -1.05 -3.62 5.75
CA THR A 79 -1.43 -3.87 4.36
C THR A 79 -2.94 -3.91 4.23
N LEU A 80 -3.46 -3.14 3.28
CA LEU A 80 -4.86 -3.20 2.88
C LEU A 80 -4.97 -4.06 1.61
N ALA A 81 -5.61 -5.20 1.71
CA ALA A 81 -5.99 -6.02 0.57
C ALA A 81 -7.39 -5.61 0.13
N ILE A 82 -7.56 -5.19 -1.12
CA ILE A 82 -8.87 -4.90 -1.72
C ILE A 82 -9.17 -6.01 -2.73
N ASN A 83 -10.25 -6.75 -2.52
CA ASN A 83 -10.67 -7.80 -3.43
C ASN A 83 -11.47 -7.19 -4.58
N THR A 84 -10.78 -6.94 -5.69
CA THR A 84 -11.38 -6.47 -6.95
C THR A 84 -11.83 -7.61 -7.86
N GLY A 85 -11.91 -8.86 -7.37
CA GLY A 85 -12.23 -10.01 -8.22
C GLY A 85 -11.31 -10.11 -9.45
N SER A 86 -11.90 -10.40 -10.61
CA SER A 86 -11.19 -10.54 -11.90
C SER A 86 -10.96 -9.22 -12.63
N PHE A 87 -11.24 -8.06 -12.02
CA PHE A 87 -10.87 -6.79 -12.64
C PHE A 87 -9.35 -6.74 -12.76
N ALA A 88 -8.85 -6.78 -14.00
CA ALA A 88 -7.44 -6.56 -14.27
C ALA A 88 -7.10 -5.14 -13.83
N ILE A 89 -6.57 -5.01 -12.61
CA ILE A 89 -5.82 -3.82 -12.24
C ILE A 89 -4.55 -3.92 -13.08
N ASN A 90 -4.54 -3.25 -14.22
CA ASN A 90 -3.32 -2.99 -14.96
C ASN A 90 -2.42 -2.20 -14.02
N SER A 91 -1.57 -2.90 -13.28
CA SER A 91 -0.71 -2.34 -12.24
C SER A 91 0.07 -1.17 -12.83
N PRO A 92 -0.17 0.08 -12.39
CA PRO A 92 0.61 1.23 -12.82
C PRO A 92 2.09 1.11 -12.42
N GLU A 93 2.42 0.19 -11.50
CA GLU A 93 3.76 0.03 -10.94
C GLU A 93 4.77 -0.59 -11.90
N LEU A 94 4.32 -1.16 -13.03
CA LEU A 94 5.21 -1.88 -13.95
C LEU A 94 5.87 -0.97 -14.97
N PHE A 95 5.40 0.26 -15.16
CA PHE A 95 5.87 1.11 -16.26
C PHE A 95 6.13 2.54 -15.80
N PHE A 96 7.23 3.11 -16.28
CA PHE A 96 7.57 4.52 -16.22
C PHE A 96 7.23 5.15 -17.57
N THR A 97 6.33 6.14 -17.58
CA THR A 97 5.99 6.91 -18.78
C THR A 97 6.82 8.18 -18.85
N ASN A 98 7.55 8.39 -19.95
CA ASN A 98 8.13 9.69 -20.26
C ASN A 98 7.04 10.58 -20.88
N TRP A 99 6.45 11.49 -20.08
CA TRP A 99 5.36 12.36 -20.51
C TRP A 99 5.74 13.37 -21.59
N GLU A 100 7.00 13.81 -21.62
CA GLU A 100 7.50 14.70 -22.66
C GLU A 100 7.59 13.96 -24.00
N ASN A 101 8.15 12.75 -23.98
CA ASN A 101 8.17 11.87 -25.16
C ASN A 101 6.75 11.49 -25.60
N PHE A 102 5.84 11.20 -24.68
CA PHE A 102 4.43 10.95 -24.99
C PHE A 102 3.80 12.12 -25.76
N ARG A 103 4.03 13.36 -25.29
CA ARG A 103 3.54 14.57 -25.96
C ARG A 103 4.14 14.72 -27.37
N HIS A 104 5.43 14.47 -27.53
CA HIS A 104 6.08 14.51 -28.84
C HIS A 104 5.50 13.46 -29.80
N LEU A 105 5.38 12.21 -29.36
CA LEU A 105 4.82 11.12 -30.15
C LEU A 105 3.38 11.41 -30.54
N LEU A 106 2.56 11.90 -29.62
CA LEU A 106 1.17 12.24 -29.88
C LEU A 106 1.05 13.35 -30.95
N ASN A 107 1.89 14.38 -30.86
CA ASN A 107 1.90 15.48 -31.83
C ASN A 107 2.41 15.05 -33.21
N SER A 108 3.26 14.02 -33.29
CA SER A 108 3.76 13.49 -34.56
C SER A 108 2.81 12.50 -35.25
N LYS A 109 1.83 11.95 -34.54
CA LYS A 109 0.89 10.98 -35.11
C LYS A 109 -0.20 11.71 -35.89
N PRO A 110 -0.36 11.42 -37.19
CA PRO A 110 -1.44 12.02 -37.96
C PRO A 110 -2.78 11.51 -37.42
N LEU A 111 -3.67 12.44 -37.07
CA LEU A 111 -5.04 12.09 -36.76
C LEU A 111 -5.77 11.75 -38.06
N PRO A 112 -6.49 10.62 -38.13
CA PRO A 112 -7.33 10.35 -39.28
C PRO A 112 -8.44 11.42 -39.36
N PRO A 113 -8.86 11.81 -40.58
CA PRO A 113 -9.96 12.74 -40.74
C PRO A 113 -11.24 12.09 -40.25
N PHE A 114 -11.75 12.56 -39.10
CA PHE A 114 -13.02 12.10 -38.57
C PHE A 114 -14.17 12.81 -39.32
N GLN A 115 -14.97 12.04 -40.05
CA GLN A 115 -16.26 12.53 -40.59
C GLN A 115 -17.38 12.01 -39.69
N ILE A 116 -18.01 12.91 -38.95
CA ILE A 116 -19.10 12.55 -38.04
C ILE A 116 -20.43 12.81 -38.75
N LYS A 117 -21.11 11.74 -39.17
CA LYS A 117 -22.43 11.81 -39.83
C LYS A 117 -23.50 11.01 -39.08
N SER A 118 -23.09 10.14 -38.16
CA SER A 118 -23.94 9.26 -37.38
C SER A 118 -23.37 9.02 -35.97
N ASN A 119 -24.17 8.43 -35.08
CA ASN A 119 -23.70 8.01 -33.77
C ASN A 119 -22.62 6.90 -33.86
N ASP A 120 -22.69 6.05 -34.87
CA ASP A 120 -21.68 5.00 -35.08
C ASP A 120 -20.32 5.62 -35.47
N ASP A 121 -20.32 6.72 -36.21
CA ASP A 121 -19.09 7.46 -36.52
C ASP A 121 -18.47 8.08 -35.26
N ILE A 122 -19.29 8.49 -34.28
CA ILE A 122 -18.82 9.02 -32.99
C ILE A 122 -18.11 7.90 -32.21
N GLU A 123 -18.76 6.75 -32.06
CA GLU A 123 -18.18 5.60 -31.35
C GLU A 123 -16.89 5.12 -32.04
N SER A 124 -16.88 5.08 -33.37
CA SER A 124 -15.69 4.74 -34.16
C SER A 124 -14.55 5.75 -33.96
N ALA A 125 -14.85 7.05 -33.95
CA ALA A 125 -13.85 8.10 -33.71
C ALA A 125 -13.29 8.02 -32.28
N VAL A 126 -14.13 7.81 -31.28
CA VAL A 126 -13.73 7.64 -29.87
C VAL A 126 -12.85 6.39 -29.72
N GLY A 127 -13.24 5.27 -30.33
CA GLY A 127 -12.47 4.03 -30.33
C GLY A 127 -11.08 4.23 -30.97
N THR A 128 -11.04 4.92 -32.10
CA THR A 128 -9.80 5.22 -32.84
C THR A 128 -8.87 6.11 -32.02
N LEU A 129 -9.38 7.21 -31.44
CA LEU A 129 -8.61 8.08 -30.55
C LEU A 129 -8.11 7.31 -29.32
N GLY A 130 -8.97 6.48 -28.73
CA GLY A 130 -8.62 5.61 -27.61
C GLY A 130 -7.45 4.68 -27.94
N ASN A 131 -7.43 4.10 -29.14
CA ASN A 131 -6.34 3.24 -29.60
C ASN A 131 -5.05 4.03 -29.82
N ILE A 132 -5.12 5.21 -30.47
CA ILE A 132 -3.96 6.10 -30.65
C ILE A 132 -3.34 6.46 -29.30
N PHE A 133 -4.15 6.84 -28.31
CA PHE A 133 -3.65 7.15 -26.97
C PHE A 133 -3.01 5.94 -26.29
N LYS A 134 -3.65 4.76 -26.34
CA LYS A 134 -3.12 3.52 -25.75
C LYS A 134 -1.78 3.13 -26.35
N GLU A 135 -1.65 3.18 -27.68
CA GLU A 135 -0.42 2.84 -28.39
C GLU A 135 0.70 3.83 -28.09
N THR A 136 0.39 5.12 -28.11
CA THR A 136 1.34 6.20 -27.81
C THR A 136 1.81 6.12 -26.36
N LEU A 137 0.90 5.83 -25.43
CA LEU A 137 1.23 5.61 -24.03
C LEU A 137 2.14 4.40 -23.86
N LYS A 138 1.87 3.30 -24.55
CA LYS A 138 2.70 2.09 -24.54
C LYS A 138 4.11 2.37 -25.07
N GLU A 139 4.24 3.15 -26.14
CA GLU A 139 5.51 3.52 -26.75
C GLU A 139 6.32 4.50 -25.89
N ALA A 140 5.66 5.45 -25.25
CA ALA A 140 6.28 6.40 -24.33
C ALA A 140 6.62 5.79 -22.96
N SER A 141 6.15 4.56 -22.70
CA SER A 141 6.34 3.87 -21.43
C SER A 141 7.43 2.82 -21.51
N LYS A 142 8.26 2.74 -20.48
CA LYS A 142 9.29 1.71 -20.31
C LYS A 142 8.99 0.89 -19.06
N PRO A 143 9.25 -0.43 -19.05
CA PRO A 143 9.16 -1.21 -17.83
C PRO A 143 10.04 -0.59 -16.74
N LYS A 144 9.49 -0.36 -15.55
CA LYS A 144 10.18 0.29 -14.42
C LYS A 144 11.30 -0.61 -13.85
N PHE A 145 11.31 -1.89 -14.21
CA PHE A 145 12.28 -2.88 -13.71
C PHE A 145 12.81 -3.74 -14.85
N SER A 146 14.07 -3.55 -15.25
CA SER A 146 14.77 -4.48 -16.14
C SER A 146 15.59 -5.52 -15.37
N LYS A 147 15.94 -5.27 -14.10
CA LYS A 147 16.59 -6.25 -13.21
C LYS A 147 16.13 -6.00 -11.78
N PRO A 148 15.82 -7.05 -10.98
CA PRO A 148 15.71 -6.88 -9.54
C PRO A 148 17.02 -6.25 -9.05
N PRO A 149 16.97 -5.33 -8.05
CA PRO A 149 18.18 -4.77 -7.48
C PRO A 149 19.12 -5.92 -7.09
N GLU A 150 20.42 -5.74 -7.35
CA GLU A 150 21.43 -6.75 -7.08
C GLU A 150 21.28 -7.20 -5.63
N ARG A 151 21.04 -8.50 -5.44
CA ARG A 151 20.70 -8.98 -4.10
C ARG A 151 21.91 -8.76 -3.20
N LEU A 152 21.69 -8.13 -2.05
CA LEU A 152 22.72 -7.99 -1.02
C LEU A 152 23.45 -9.32 -0.77
N PRO A 153 24.77 -9.32 -0.50
CA PRO A 153 25.52 -10.51 -0.13
C PRO A 153 24.81 -11.34 0.96
N GLU A 154 24.91 -12.67 0.87
CA GLU A 154 24.16 -13.58 1.77
C GLU A 154 24.45 -13.31 3.25
N PHE A 155 25.70 -12.97 3.60
CA PHE A 155 26.06 -12.65 4.97
C PHE A 155 25.31 -11.40 5.49
N ILE A 156 25.12 -10.37 4.66
CA ILE A 156 24.35 -9.16 5.03
C ILE A 156 22.87 -9.53 5.20
N ARG A 157 22.32 -10.33 4.27
CA ARG A 157 20.93 -10.80 4.36
C ARG A 157 20.68 -11.58 5.64
N ASN A 158 21.61 -12.45 6.03
CA ASN A 158 21.50 -13.25 7.25
C ASN A 158 21.59 -12.39 8.52
N LYS A 159 22.47 -11.39 8.55
CA LYS A 159 22.49 -10.40 9.65
C LYS A 159 21.17 -9.64 9.76
N ILE A 160 20.60 -9.18 8.63
CA ILE A 160 19.29 -8.50 8.61
C ILE A 160 18.18 -9.45 9.09
N ARG A 161 18.16 -10.70 8.62
CA ARG A 161 17.17 -11.71 9.02
C ARG A 161 17.23 -11.98 10.52
N LEU A 162 18.42 -12.22 11.06
CA LEU A 162 18.62 -12.51 12.49
C LEU A 162 18.22 -11.32 13.36
N ARG A 163 18.68 -10.10 13.01
CA ARG A 163 18.30 -8.87 13.70
C ARG A 163 16.77 -8.70 13.73
N ASN A 164 16.12 -8.84 12.57
CA ASN A 164 14.67 -8.70 12.46
C ASN A 164 13.91 -9.82 13.19
N TYR A 165 14.47 -11.04 13.24
CA TYR A 165 13.91 -12.17 13.98
C TYR A 165 13.95 -11.93 15.49
N LEU A 166 15.12 -11.58 16.05
CA LEU A 166 15.27 -11.35 17.49
C LEU A 166 14.37 -10.23 17.97
N ARG A 167 14.31 -9.13 17.22
CA ARG A 167 13.36 -8.04 17.50
C ARG A 167 11.91 -8.52 17.46
N ARG A 168 11.52 -9.29 16.44
CA ARG A 168 10.15 -9.81 16.32
C ARG A 168 9.75 -10.63 17.55
N ILE A 169 10.62 -11.56 17.95
CA ILE A 169 10.36 -12.39 19.12
C ILE A 169 10.31 -11.53 20.39
N TRP A 170 11.23 -10.59 20.56
CA TRP A 170 11.18 -9.66 21.69
C TRP A 170 9.88 -8.82 21.71
N GLN A 171 9.44 -8.28 20.58
CA GLN A 171 8.20 -7.50 20.51
C GLN A 171 6.96 -8.33 20.87
N GLN A 172 6.95 -9.62 20.49
CA GLN A 172 5.85 -10.54 20.78
C GLN A 172 5.85 -11.06 22.21
N THR A 173 7.03 -11.42 22.73
CA THR A 173 7.18 -12.10 24.03
C THR A 173 7.49 -11.15 25.18
N ARG A 174 8.01 -9.95 24.85
CA ARG A 174 8.63 -8.98 25.76
C ARG A 174 9.77 -9.56 26.60
N ASP A 175 10.34 -10.68 26.16
CA ASP A 175 11.42 -11.37 26.87
C ASP A 175 12.75 -10.59 26.74
N PRO A 176 13.36 -10.19 27.88
CA PRO A 176 14.63 -9.45 27.91
C PRO A 176 15.80 -10.17 27.23
N HIS A 177 15.77 -11.50 27.15
CA HIS A 177 16.82 -12.29 26.48
C HIS A 177 16.93 -11.90 25.00
N PHE A 178 15.81 -11.91 24.27
CA PHE A 178 15.79 -11.54 22.86
C PHE A 178 16.10 -10.06 22.63
N HIS A 179 15.78 -9.19 23.60
CA HIS A 179 16.19 -7.78 23.58
C HIS A 179 17.71 -7.64 23.67
N SER A 180 18.34 -8.35 24.60
CA SER A 180 19.80 -8.35 24.77
C SER A 180 20.50 -8.83 23.50
N GLU A 181 20.06 -9.95 22.92
CA GLU A 181 20.62 -10.47 21.67
C GLU A 181 20.42 -9.50 20.49
N PHE A 182 19.25 -8.85 20.40
CA PHE A 182 19.00 -7.81 19.40
C PHE A 182 19.96 -6.61 19.55
N GLN A 183 20.22 -6.16 20.79
CA GLN A 183 21.15 -5.06 21.06
C GLN A 183 22.59 -5.41 20.65
N LYS A 184 23.07 -6.63 20.93
CA LYS A 184 24.41 -7.08 20.53
C LYS A 184 24.64 -6.98 19.01
N ILE A 185 23.64 -7.34 18.22
CA ILE A 185 23.71 -7.25 16.74
C ILE A 185 23.64 -5.81 16.25
N THR A 186 22.89 -4.95 16.95
CA THR A 186 22.67 -3.56 16.53
C THR A 186 23.85 -2.66 16.88
N SER A 187 24.52 -2.91 18.00
CA SER A 187 25.67 -2.12 18.49
C SER A 187 27.02 -2.48 17.86
N GLY A 188 27.05 -3.42 16.90
CA GLY A 188 28.29 -3.84 16.22
C GLY A 188 29.26 -4.66 17.08
N SER A 189 28.90 -4.98 18.32
CA SER A 189 29.74 -5.67 19.31
C SER A 189 29.78 -7.20 19.18
N GLY A 190 29.35 -7.74 18.03
CA GLY A 190 29.36 -9.17 17.71
C GLY A 190 30.31 -9.53 16.56
N LEU A 191 31.42 -8.81 16.42
CA LEU A 191 32.54 -9.22 15.57
C LEU A 191 33.55 -9.98 16.46
N PRO A 192 33.84 -11.27 16.23
CA PRO A 192 35.20 -11.74 16.47
C PRO A 192 36.19 -10.99 15.55
#